data_AF-A0A524NPN6-F1
#
_entry.id   AF-A0A524NPN6-F1
#
_cell.length_a   1.000
_cell.length_b   1.000
_cell.length_c   1.000
_cell.angle_alpha   90.00
_cell.angle_beta   90.00
_cell.angle_gamma   90.00
#
_symmetry.space_group_name_H-M   'P 1'
#
loop_
_entity.id
_entity.type
_entity.pdbx_description
1 polymer ?
#
loop_
_entity_poly.entity_id
_entity_poly.type
_entity_poly.pdbx_seq_one_letter_code
_entity_poly.pdbx_strand_id
1 'polypeptide(L)'
;MKRRDFIKVSSAAGVAGLVVPGYTTMANTVPSKTDGFDLHPFIKEHPEAVFINLTSVEEKTDAKPISDAAYKLASEIFVKTADGEGYSNSTHVNCKPNWTCTGRPGSDPVSKLGITTDLNYIEGFLKGVKNRGPQNYSLRECACPQFWESSGYTAMAERNNFDLRDLSSRDYWDLEPDDVIFKEVDGVVFKKVGFMAPMNAPDTFLINIAKFKTHRMGLTGSIKNLQGIAGRKFHQFCGGHQNIFKSYDKRYHQFFQPDYMDKVEELYRKHMAAGIPRWDSLMDIPPYTGGLFMEQWVQRMLDSYSVTPTGINIVEGIYGLDGDGFGRGPHENKGKTYMSNQVIFGKDAFRVDIIAHWLGGHEPGNFGLFHIGIERGLSDVLDPFDIPVYLWKDGKAEKVNLDSLKRTPLLTAYLRRNTYGFDEDTYHICDEPFEYGSWKATGKVSQPDPPSIRALGTDSNDKVVMEVSVPEKGDVYVDILNRHGELVWRMEAEGLEPGKHELVWDGFSQPGLYNVYVKGMGWDAEREMVIYT
;
A
#
# COMPACT_ATOMS: atom_id res chain seq x y z
N MET A 1 -21.57 -11.11 -38.18
CA MET A 1 -22.79 -10.28 -38.38
C MET A 1 -22.35 -8.88 -38.81
N LYS A 2 -22.99 -8.22 -39.80
CA LYS A 2 -22.54 -6.90 -40.27
C LYS A 2 -22.92 -5.82 -39.23
N ARG A 3 -22.02 -4.84 -38.99
CA ARG A 3 -22.17 -3.73 -38.02
C ARG A 3 -23.53 -2.99 -38.09
N ARG A 4 -24.18 -2.98 -39.26
CA ARG A 4 -25.47 -2.32 -39.49
C ARG A 4 -26.68 -3.13 -39.02
N ASP A 5 -26.56 -4.45 -38.91
CA ASP A 5 -27.66 -5.32 -38.46
C ASP A 5 -27.75 -5.35 -36.93
N PHE A 6 -26.63 -5.14 -36.24
CA PHE A 6 -26.58 -5.07 -34.77
C PHE A 6 -27.26 -3.82 -34.20
N ILE A 7 -27.03 -2.64 -34.80
CA ILE A 7 -27.67 -1.37 -34.39
C ILE A 7 -29.20 -1.43 -34.48
N LYS A 8 -29.74 -2.24 -35.40
CA LYS A 8 -31.20 -2.45 -35.51
C LYS A 8 -31.78 -3.32 -34.40
N VAL A 9 -30.99 -4.24 -33.85
CA VAL A 9 -31.41 -5.06 -32.69
C VAL A 9 -31.38 -4.22 -31.41
N SER A 10 -30.37 -3.36 -31.24
CA SER A 10 -30.24 -2.45 -30.08
C SER A 10 -31.37 -1.42 -30.00
N SER A 11 -31.89 -0.97 -31.15
CA SER A 11 -32.99 0.00 -31.22
C SER A 11 -34.38 -0.62 -31.05
N ALA A 12 -34.52 -1.95 -31.27
CA ALA A 12 -35.78 -2.66 -31.06
C ALA A 12 -36.00 -3.09 -29.61
N ALA A 13 -34.93 -3.29 -28.83
CA ALA A 13 -35.03 -3.65 -27.41
C ALA A 13 -35.47 -2.49 -26.49
N GLY A 14 -35.46 -1.25 -26.98
CA GLY A 14 -35.77 -0.05 -26.19
C GLY A 14 -37.26 0.24 -25.95
N VAL A 15 -38.21 -0.59 -26.41
CA VAL A 15 -39.65 -0.27 -26.33
C VAL A 15 -40.51 -1.34 -25.64
N ALA A 16 -39.96 -2.50 -25.25
CA ALA A 16 -40.73 -3.52 -24.54
C ALA A 16 -40.24 -3.67 -23.08
N GLY A 17 -40.81 -2.88 -22.18
CA GLY A 17 -40.59 -3.04 -20.75
C GLY A 17 -41.20 -4.34 -20.23
N LEU A 18 -40.37 -5.24 -19.70
CA LEU A 18 -40.73 -6.29 -18.75
C LEU A 18 -39.52 -6.62 -17.87
N VAL A 19 -39.80 -6.88 -16.60
CA VAL A 19 -38.92 -7.08 -15.45
C VAL A 19 -37.98 -8.28 -15.64
N VAL A 20 -36.66 -8.05 -15.72
CA VAL A 20 -35.56 -9.06 -15.76
C VAL A 20 -34.29 -8.46 -15.08
N PRO A 21 -33.41 -9.25 -14.43
CA PRO A 21 -32.30 -8.73 -13.60
C PRO A 21 -31.31 -7.88 -14.40
N GLY A 22 -30.76 -6.85 -13.74
CA GLY A 22 -30.00 -5.76 -14.34
C GLY A 22 -28.86 -6.19 -15.27
N TYR A 23 -28.99 -5.81 -16.53
CA TYR A 23 -27.89 -5.75 -17.48
C TYR A 23 -26.75 -4.91 -16.90
N THR A 24 -25.55 -5.48 -16.81
CA THR A 24 -24.34 -4.71 -16.54
C THR A 24 -23.77 -4.29 -17.88
N THR A 25 -24.22 -3.15 -18.37
CA THR A 25 -23.60 -2.52 -19.52
C THR A 25 -22.21 -2.04 -19.10
N MET A 26 -21.15 -2.56 -19.74
CA MET A 26 -19.90 -1.80 -19.89
C MET A 26 -20.29 -0.53 -20.66
N ALA A 27 -20.48 0.56 -19.94
CA ALA A 27 -21.13 1.76 -20.47
C ALA A 27 -20.08 2.68 -21.11
N ASN A 28 -19.93 2.63 -22.44
CA ASN A 28 -19.29 3.75 -23.14
C ASN A 28 -20.37 4.74 -23.59
N THR A 29 -20.42 5.87 -22.90
CA THR A 29 -20.87 7.13 -23.46
C THR A 29 -19.96 7.55 -24.62
N VAL A 30 -20.55 8.21 -25.62
CA VAL A 30 -19.91 8.76 -26.84
C VAL A 30 -18.55 9.44 -26.54
N PRO A 31 -17.49 9.20 -27.33
CA PRO A 31 -16.10 9.39 -26.89
C PRO A 31 -15.68 10.85 -26.75
N SER A 32 -15.23 11.19 -25.56
CA SER A 32 -14.20 12.20 -25.31
C SER A 32 -12.86 11.46 -25.26
N LYS A 33 -12.02 11.61 -26.29
CA LYS A 33 -10.69 10.98 -26.37
C LYS A 33 -9.71 11.59 -25.35
N THR A 34 -9.83 11.22 -24.09
CA THR A 34 -8.81 11.47 -23.07
C THR A 34 -8.30 10.13 -22.58
N ASP A 35 -7.14 9.74 -23.08
CA ASP A 35 -6.41 8.57 -22.59
C ASP A 35 -6.02 8.80 -21.13
N GLY A 36 -6.22 7.78 -20.31
CA GLY A 36 -5.92 7.80 -18.90
C GLY A 36 -5.14 6.57 -18.45
N PHE A 37 -4.99 6.47 -17.13
CA PHE A 37 -4.44 5.31 -16.45
C PHE A 37 -5.21 5.02 -15.17
N ASP A 38 -5.16 3.78 -14.72
CA ASP A 38 -5.67 3.39 -13.40
C ASP A 38 -4.90 2.17 -12.88
N LEU A 39 -5.25 1.72 -11.69
CA LEU A 39 -4.82 0.42 -11.18
C LEU A 39 -5.57 -0.70 -11.89
N HIS A 40 -4.96 -1.89 -11.90
CA HIS A 40 -5.58 -3.12 -12.36
C HIS A 40 -6.98 -3.29 -11.74
N PRO A 41 -8.02 -3.66 -12.51
CA PRO A 41 -9.41 -3.66 -12.04
C PRO A 41 -9.61 -4.43 -10.73
N PHE A 42 -8.98 -5.60 -10.59
CA PHE A 42 -9.05 -6.39 -9.36
C PHE A 42 -8.43 -5.65 -8.16
N ILE A 43 -7.26 -5.02 -8.32
CA ILE A 43 -6.63 -4.23 -7.24
C ILE A 43 -7.50 -3.02 -6.88
N LYS A 44 -8.08 -2.35 -7.89
CA LYS A 44 -8.93 -1.17 -7.70
C LYS A 44 -10.16 -1.49 -6.86
N GLU A 45 -10.81 -2.61 -7.16
CA GLU A 45 -12.07 -3.06 -6.55
C GLU A 45 -11.90 -3.75 -5.20
N HIS A 46 -10.66 -4.14 -4.84
CA HIS A 46 -10.32 -4.79 -3.57
C HIS A 46 -9.39 -3.95 -2.69
N PRO A 47 -9.83 -2.78 -2.18
CA PRO A 47 -9.02 -1.99 -1.25
C PRO A 47 -8.72 -2.73 0.06
N GLU A 48 -9.52 -3.74 0.42
CA GLU A 48 -9.34 -4.61 1.58
C GLU A 48 -8.24 -5.67 1.42
N ALA A 49 -7.74 -5.89 0.20
CA ALA A 49 -6.79 -6.95 -0.10
C ALA A 49 -5.33 -6.50 -0.07
N VAL A 50 -4.45 -7.46 0.18
CA VAL A 50 -2.99 -7.31 0.05
C VAL A 50 -2.47 -8.32 -0.97
N PHE A 51 -1.57 -7.85 -1.81
CA PHE A 51 -0.97 -8.61 -2.89
C PHE A 51 0.52 -8.78 -2.64
N ILE A 52 1.03 -9.97 -2.94
CA ILE A 52 2.42 -10.35 -2.77
C ILE A 52 2.99 -10.74 -4.14
N ASN A 53 3.91 -9.94 -4.66
CA ASN A 53 4.69 -10.34 -5.83
C ASN A 53 6.01 -10.97 -5.38
N LEU A 54 6.19 -12.24 -5.72
CA LEU A 54 7.44 -12.96 -5.49
C LEU A 54 8.43 -12.66 -6.62
N THR A 55 9.65 -12.25 -6.25
CA THR A 55 10.74 -12.03 -7.21
C THR A 55 11.74 -13.18 -7.18
N SER A 56 12.67 -13.19 -8.13
CA SER A 56 13.75 -14.18 -8.21
C SER A 56 15.12 -13.51 -8.30
N VAL A 57 15.26 -12.34 -7.67
CA VAL A 57 16.55 -11.62 -7.63
C VAL A 57 17.50 -12.42 -6.73
N GLU A 58 18.70 -12.69 -7.23
CA GLU A 58 19.67 -13.54 -6.53
C GLU A 58 20.44 -12.73 -5.48
N GLU A 59 20.91 -11.54 -5.86
CA GLU A 59 21.70 -10.69 -4.97
C GLU A 59 21.14 -9.26 -4.90
N LYS A 60 21.28 -8.64 -3.72
CA LYS A 60 20.88 -7.23 -3.50
C LYS A 60 21.64 -6.22 -4.37
N THR A 61 22.72 -6.64 -5.03
CA THR A 61 23.55 -5.84 -5.93
C THR A 61 23.14 -5.97 -7.41
N ASP A 62 22.17 -6.83 -7.72
CA ASP A 62 21.73 -7.12 -9.08
C ASP A 62 20.82 -6.01 -9.64
N ALA A 63 21.42 -4.89 -10.02
CA ALA A 63 20.71 -3.69 -10.45
C ALA A 63 19.68 -3.95 -11.58
N LYS A 64 20.05 -4.74 -12.59
CA LYS A 64 19.15 -5.04 -13.72
C LYS A 64 17.97 -5.94 -13.30
N PRO A 65 18.18 -7.12 -12.68
CA PRO A 65 17.08 -7.92 -12.16
C PRO A 65 16.14 -7.17 -11.21
N ILE A 66 16.66 -6.30 -10.34
CA ILE A 66 15.84 -5.45 -9.45
C ILE A 66 14.97 -4.49 -10.28
N SER A 67 15.57 -3.79 -11.25
CA SER A 67 14.84 -2.87 -12.13
C SER A 67 13.80 -3.58 -12.98
N ASP A 68 14.13 -4.75 -13.54
CA ASP A 68 13.23 -5.51 -14.41
C ASP A 68 12.03 -6.06 -13.63
N ALA A 69 12.24 -6.56 -12.40
CA ALA A 69 11.17 -7.02 -11.53
C ALA A 69 10.21 -5.86 -11.19
N ALA A 70 10.75 -4.70 -10.83
CA ALA A 70 9.97 -3.51 -10.52
C ALA A 70 9.18 -3.01 -11.74
N TYR A 71 9.81 -2.97 -12.92
CA TYR A 71 9.18 -2.57 -14.17
C TYR A 71 8.05 -3.51 -14.58
N LYS A 72 8.27 -4.83 -14.47
CA LYS A 72 7.27 -5.86 -14.76
C LYS A 72 6.05 -5.68 -13.87
N LEU A 73 6.25 -5.60 -12.55
CA LEU A 73 5.15 -5.41 -11.61
C LEU A 73 4.36 -4.13 -11.90
N ALA A 74 5.04 -2.99 -12.05
CA ALA A 74 4.38 -1.72 -12.38
C ALA A 74 3.60 -1.80 -13.71
N SER A 75 4.14 -2.48 -14.71
CA SER A 75 3.47 -2.67 -15.99
C SER A 75 2.23 -3.55 -15.87
N GLU A 76 2.19 -4.48 -14.94
CA GLU A 76 1.03 -5.36 -14.71
C GLU A 76 -0.08 -4.67 -13.89
N ILE A 77 0.30 -3.94 -12.82
CA ILE A 77 -0.67 -3.37 -11.89
C ILE A 77 -1.23 -2.01 -12.32
N PHE A 78 -0.62 -1.34 -13.29
CA PHE A 78 -1.16 -0.13 -13.91
C PHE A 78 -1.68 -0.45 -15.31
N VAL A 79 -2.89 0.00 -15.61
CA VAL A 79 -3.58 -0.22 -16.89
C VAL A 79 -3.86 1.11 -17.57
N LYS A 80 -4.01 1.06 -18.89
CA LYS A 80 -4.49 2.20 -19.67
C LYS A 80 -6.01 2.26 -19.58
N THR A 81 -6.54 3.45 -19.49
CA THR A 81 -7.99 3.68 -19.52
C THR A 81 -8.34 4.65 -20.66
N ALA A 82 -9.61 4.62 -21.06
CA ALA A 82 -10.16 5.47 -22.11
C ALA A 82 -11.50 6.07 -21.68
N ASP A 83 -12.02 6.99 -22.49
CA ASP A 83 -13.36 7.58 -22.32
C ASP A 83 -13.61 8.25 -20.95
N GLY A 84 -12.52 8.73 -20.30
CA GLY A 84 -12.59 9.42 -19.02
C GLY A 84 -12.72 8.50 -17.80
N GLU A 85 -12.58 7.19 -17.97
CA GLU A 85 -12.43 6.26 -16.84
C GLU A 85 -11.04 6.39 -16.20
N GLY A 86 -10.96 6.25 -14.88
CA GLY A 86 -9.70 6.32 -14.14
C GLY A 86 -9.13 7.74 -14.02
N TYR A 87 -7.80 7.85 -13.95
CA TYR A 87 -7.06 9.10 -13.86
C TYR A 87 -6.65 9.59 -15.25
N SER A 88 -6.65 10.91 -15.44
CA SER A 88 -6.12 11.49 -16.68
C SER A 88 -4.61 11.26 -16.78
N ASN A 89 -4.07 11.09 -17.99
CA ASN A 89 -2.62 11.09 -18.18
C ASN A 89 -1.93 12.43 -17.79
N SER A 90 -2.71 13.49 -17.58
CA SER A 90 -2.23 14.75 -17.01
C SER A 90 -2.12 14.73 -15.47
N THR A 91 -2.80 13.81 -14.78
CA THR A 91 -2.75 13.67 -13.31
C THR A 91 -1.30 13.54 -12.85
N HIS A 92 -0.94 14.30 -11.82
CA HIS A 92 0.44 14.35 -11.35
C HIS A 92 0.75 13.17 -10.43
N VAL A 93 1.76 12.39 -10.79
CA VAL A 93 2.18 11.24 -9.99
C VAL A 93 3.17 11.70 -8.92
N ASN A 94 2.76 11.61 -7.67
CA ASN A 94 3.64 11.80 -6.53
C ASN A 94 4.25 10.46 -6.15
N CYS A 95 5.57 10.39 -5.99
CA CYS A 95 6.23 9.19 -5.49
C CYS A 95 6.94 9.48 -4.16
N LYS A 96 6.68 8.63 -3.18
CA LYS A 96 7.36 8.62 -1.89
C LYS A 96 8.13 7.31 -1.71
N PRO A 97 9.38 7.21 -2.17
CA PRO A 97 10.24 6.09 -1.81
C PRO A 97 10.69 6.20 -0.34
N ASN A 98 11.18 5.11 0.26
CA ASN A 98 11.81 5.19 1.57
C ASN A 98 13.24 5.69 1.43
N TRP A 99 13.51 6.79 2.12
CA TRP A 99 14.85 7.33 2.20
C TRP A 99 15.15 7.74 3.63
N THR A 100 16.41 7.65 4.01
CA THR A 100 16.88 8.14 5.29
C THR A 100 18.37 8.47 5.23
N CYS A 101 18.89 8.99 6.32
CA CYS A 101 20.31 9.31 6.46
C CYS A 101 21.14 8.03 6.50
N THR A 102 21.75 7.68 5.37
CA THR A 102 22.71 6.56 5.23
C THR A 102 24.15 6.97 5.57
N GLY A 103 24.38 8.26 5.86
CA GLY A 103 25.71 8.87 5.98
C GLY A 103 26.43 8.99 4.63
N ARG A 104 27.58 9.69 4.58
CA ARG A 104 28.37 9.83 3.34
C ARG A 104 28.74 8.46 2.75
N PRO A 105 28.64 8.24 1.43
CA PRO A 105 29.13 7.01 0.79
C PRO A 105 30.53 6.69 1.32
N GLY A 106 30.65 5.52 1.96
CA GLY A 106 31.94 5.04 2.48
C GLY A 106 32.67 4.28 1.38
N SER A 107 33.80 3.67 1.75
CA SER A 107 34.51 2.73 0.88
C SER A 107 33.71 1.46 0.55
N ASP A 108 32.64 1.17 1.32
CA ASP A 108 31.74 0.05 1.12
C ASP A 108 30.29 0.53 0.94
N PRO A 109 29.88 0.89 -0.28
CA PRO A 109 28.49 1.29 -0.57
C PRO A 109 27.49 0.14 -0.43
N VAL A 110 27.93 -1.12 -0.56
CA VAL A 110 27.07 -2.31 -0.48
C VAL A 110 26.56 -2.55 0.93
N SER A 111 27.36 -2.18 1.95
CA SER A 111 26.96 -2.25 3.36
C SER A 111 25.72 -1.41 3.72
N LYS A 112 25.38 -0.42 2.89
CA LYS A 112 24.27 0.51 3.14
C LYS A 112 22.97 0.14 2.43
N LEU A 113 23.04 -0.83 1.52
CA LEU A 113 21.85 -1.36 0.85
C LEU A 113 20.89 -1.91 1.90
N GLY A 114 19.62 -1.55 1.78
CA GLY A 114 18.56 -1.98 2.69
C GLY A 114 18.10 -0.89 3.64
N ILE A 115 18.91 0.16 3.81
CA ILE A 115 18.53 1.34 4.60
C ILE A 115 17.49 2.20 3.85
N THR A 116 17.55 2.25 2.52
CA THR A 116 16.58 2.97 1.68
C THR A 116 15.93 2.00 0.71
N THR A 117 14.81 2.39 0.09
CA THR A 117 14.29 1.70 -1.09
C THR A 117 15.38 1.69 -2.17
N ASP A 118 15.53 0.57 -2.86
CA ASP A 118 16.57 0.43 -3.89
C ASP A 118 16.34 1.41 -5.06
N LEU A 119 17.40 2.11 -5.49
CA LEU A 119 17.30 3.09 -6.58
C LEU A 119 16.87 2.44 -7.90
N ASN A 120 17.34 1.23 -8.19
CA ASN A 120 16.97 0.50 -9.41
C ASN A 120 15.51 0.06 -9.35
N TYR A 121 15.00 -0.26 -8.16
CA TYR A 121 13.59 -0.56 -7.97
C TYR A 121 12.71 0.66 -8.21
N ILE A 122 13.06 1.82 -7.61
CA ILE A 122 12.32 3.08 -7.81
C ILE A 122 12.28 3.43 -9.29
N GLU A 123 13.43 3.39 -9.96
CA GLU A 123 13.53 3.72 -11.37
C GLU A 123 12.74 2.74 -12.25
N GLY A 124 12.93 1.43 -12.06
CA GLY A 124 12.23 0.40 -12.82
C GLY A 124 10.71 0.51 -12.66
N PHE A 125 10.23 0.66 -11.42
CA PHE A 125 8.82 0.80 -11.11
C PHE A 125 8.21 2.03 -11.80
N LEU A 126 8.80 3.21 -11.60
CA LEU A 126 8.26 4.45 -12.18
C LEU A 126 8.36 4.49 -13.71
N LYS A 127 9.36 3.84 -14.32
CA LYS A 127 9.39 3.64 -15.78
C LYS A 127 8.24 2.75 -16.26
N GLY A 128 7.86 1.73 -15.50
CA GLY A 128 6.70 0.89 -15.79
C GLY A 128 5.40 1.71 -15.74
N VAL A 129 5.24 2.56 -14.72
CA VAL A 129 4.10 3.49 -14.61
C VAL A 129 4.07 4.48 -15.77
N LYS A 130 5.22 5.07 -16.14
CA LYS A 130 5.33 5.98 -17.30
C LYS A 130 4.88 5.34 -18.61
N ASN A 131 5.17 4.06 -18.79
CA ASN A 131 4.76 3.31 -19.98
C ASN A 131 3.23 3.15 -20.08
N ARG A 132 2.50 3.35 -18.98
CA ARG A 132 1.05 3.28 -18.92
C ARG A 132 0.35 4.61 -19.16
N GLY A 133 1.07 5.73 -19.24
CA GLY A 133 0.48 7.00 -19.67
C GLY A 133 0.97 8.25 -18.95
N PRO A 134 0.93 8.34 -17.60
CA PRO A 134 1.25 9.57 -16.89
C PRO A 134 2.71 9.97 -17.11
N GLN A 135 2.97 11.26 -17.29
CA GLN A 135 4.29 11.82 -17.61
C GLN A 135 4.85 12.78 -16.55
N ASN A 136 4.01 13.29 -15.65
CA ASN A 136 4.39 14.27 -14.62
C ASN A 136 4.68 13.56 -13.30
N TYR A 137 5.92 13.63 -12.82
CA TYR A 137 6.36 12.94 -11.60
C TYR A 137 7.13 13.85 -10.68
N SER A 138 6.78 13.84 -9.39
CA SER A 138 7.58 14.43 -8.32
C SER A 138 7.99 13.36 -7.32
N LEU A 139 9.27 13.34 -6.96
CA LEU A 139 9.76 12.59 -5.81
C LEU A 139 9.92 13.57 -4.65
N ARG A 140 9.36 13.21 -3.50
CA ARG A 140 9.52 14.00 -2.27
C ARG A 140 10.03 13.17 -1.13
N GLU A 141 10.96 13.77 -0.41
CA GLU A 141 11.61 13.19 0.75
C GLU A 141 12.20 14.31 1.61
N CYS A 142 12.26 14.11 2.93
CA CYS A 142 12.79 15.08 3.87
C CYS A 142 14.17 14.71 4.44
N ALA A 143 14.58 13.44 4.35
CA ALA A 143 15.76 12.97 5.03
C ALA A 143 17.06 13.20 4.24
N CYS A 144 18.02 13.84 4.90
CA CYS A 144 19.39 14.06 4.43
C CYS A 144 19.53 14.49 2.94
N PRO A 145 18.91 15.62 2.51
CA PRO A 145 19.06 16.13 1.14
C PRO A 145 20.50 16.33 0.69
N GLN A 146 21.39 16.69 1.63
CA GLN A 146 22.83 16.84 1.39
C GLN A 146 23.54 15.57 0.91
N PHE A 147 22.91 14.39 0.98
CA PHE A 147 23.48 13.13 0.50
C PHE A 147 22.83 12.59 -0.77
N TRP A 148 21.78 13.21 -1.29
CA TRP A 148 21.04 12.72 -2.47
C TRP A 148 21.93 12.59 -3.71
N GLU A 149 22.76 13.59 -3.99
CA GLU A 149 23.70 13.57 -5.12
C GLU A 149 24.72 12.43 -4.98
N SER A 150 25.43 12.41 -3.86
CA SER A 150 26.48 11.41 -3.59
C SER A 150 25.96 9.97 -3.54
N SER A 151 24.66 9.78 -3.27
CA SER A 151 24.02 8.47 -3.23
C SER A 151 23.40 8.07 -4.56
N GLY A 152 23.47 8.91 -5.60
CA GLY A 152 22.92 8.63 -6.94
C GLY A 152 21.43 8.95 -7.10
N TYR A 153 20.76 9.50 -6.09
CA TYR A 153 19.33 9.79 -6.13
C TYR A 153 19.02 10.94 -7.08
N THR A 154 19.83 12.00 -7.04
CA THR A 154 19.74 13.13 -7.98
C THR A 154 19.96 12.67 -9.42
N ALA A 155 21.01 11.90 -9.69
CA ALA A 155 21.30 11.39 -11.02
C ALA A 155 20.21 10.43 -11.55
N MET A 156 19.50 9.72 -10.66
CA MET A 156 18.34 8.91 -11.02
C MET A 156 17.12 9.77 -11.37
N ALA A 157 16.84 10.80 -10.58
CA ALA A 157 15.75 11.72 -10.88
C ALA A 157 15.97 12.48 -12.20
N GLU A 158 17.16 13.05 -12.41
CA GLU A 158 17.50 13.83 -13.60
C GLU A 158 17.39 13.03 -14.90
N ARG A 159 18.01 11.84 -14.97
CA ARG A 159 17.97 11.02 -16.19
C ARG A 159 16.57 10.53 -16.56
N ASN A 160 15.66 10.54 -15.59
CA ASN A 160 14.26 10.14 -15.79
C ASN A 160 13.31 11.33 -15.89
N ASN A 161 13.79 12.57 -15.83
CA ASN A 161 12.94 13.75 -15.74
C ASN A 161 11.89 13.64 -14.63
N PHE A 162 12.34 13.27 -13.43
CA PHE A 162 11.54 13.36 -12.22
C PHE A 162 11.89 14.63 -11.44
N ASP A 163 10.88 15.34 -10.95
CA ASP A 163 11.07 16.50 -10.09
C ASP A 163 11.48 16.05 -8.68
N LEU A 164 12.77 16.17 -8.36
CA LEU A 164 13.33 16.00 -7.01
C LEU A 164 13.85 17.36 -6.52
N ARG A 165 13.21 17.92 -5.49
CA ARG A 165 13.59 19.19 -4.87
C ARG A 165 13.68 19.05 -3.36
N ASP A 166 14.65 19.75 -2.76
CA ASP A 166 14.73 19.87 -1.31
C ASP A 166 13.78 20.98 -0.82
N LEU A 167 12.62 20.54 -0.33
CA LEU A 167 11.60 21.39 0.29
C LEU A 167 11.53 21.17 1.81
N SER A 168 12.59 20.59 2.39
CA SER A 168 12.62 20.10 3.77
C SER A 168 13.75 20.68 4.63
N SER A 169 14.78 21.25 4.02
CA SER A 169 15.90 21.89 4.72
C SER A 169 15.63 23.35 5.12
N ARG A 170 14.68 24.02 4.47
CA ARG A 170 14.28 25.41 4.73
C ARG A 170 12.98 25.47 5.52
N ASP A 171 12.83 26.49 6.36
CA ASP A 171 11.57 26.71 7.06
C ASP A 171 10.48 27.18 6.09
N TYR A 172 9.21 26.96 6.44
CA TYR A 172 8.10 27.21 5.52
C TYR A 172 7.98 28.67 5.06
N TRP A 173 8.49 29.64 5.82
CA TRP A 173 8.49 31.05 5.45
C TRP A 173 9.64 31.44 4.51
N ASP A 174 10.61 30.54 4.29
CA ASP A 174 11.73 30.69 3.35
C ASP A 174 11.52 29.88 2.06
N LEU A 175 10.35 29.22 1.93
CA LEU A 175 9.91 28.49 0.75
C LEU A 175 8.95 29.35 -0.07
N GLU A 176 8.87 29.08 -1.37
CA GLU A 176 7.86 29.73 -2.21
C GLU A 176 6.46 29.31 -1.75
N PRO A 177 5.42 30.16 -1.90
CA PRO A 177 4.07 29.83 -1.46
C PRO A 177 3.54 28.49 -1.99
N ASP A 178 3.91 28.12 -3.22
CA ASP A 178 3.49 26.88 -3.89
C ASP A 178 4.37 25.67 -3.56
N ASP A 179 5.44 25.82 -2.78
CA ASP A 179 6.32 24.72 -2.37
C ASP A 179 5.81 23.96 -1.13
N VAL A 180 4.84 24.53 -0.40
CA VAL A 180 4.25 23.90 0.79
C VAL A 180 2.73 23.92 0.72
N ILE A 181 2.12 22.74 0.77
CA ILE A 181 0.68 22.56 0.84
C ILE A 181 0.31 22.31 2.29
N PHE A 182 -0.47 23.21 2.88
CA PHE A 182 -0.98 23.00 4.23
C PHE A 182 -2.36 22.35 4.22
N LYS A 183 -2.56 21.35 5.08
CA LYS A 183 -3.88 20.74 5.35
C LYS A 183 -4.24 20.92 6.81
N GLU A 184 -5.47 21.36 7.06
CA GLU A 184 -6.05 21.31 8.41
C GLU A 184 -6.27 19.85 8.80
N VAL A 185 -6.10 19.54 10.08
CA VAL A 185 -6.22 18.21 10.65
C VAL A 185 -7.03 18.32 11.94
N ASP A 186 -8.04 17.47 12.08
CA ASP A 186 -8.66 17.21 13.38
C ASP A 186 -7.76 16.22 14.16
N GLY A 187 -6.64 16.75 14.63
CA GLY A 187 -5.53 15.97 15.18
C GLY A 187 -5.35 16.14 16.67
N VAL A 188 -4.70 15.15 17.27
CA VAL A 188 -4.28 15.18 18.68
C VAL A 188 -3.11 16.14 18.87
N VAL A 189 -2.16 16.13 17.93
CA VAL A 189 -0.93 16.94 17.97
C VAL A 189 -0.98 18.09 16.99
N PHE A 190 -1.39 17.82 15.75
CA PHE A 190 -1.48 18.83 14.71
C PHE A 190 -2.88 19.44 14.63
N LYS A 191 -2.93 20.76 14.47
CA LYS A 191 -4.08 21.47 13.92
C LYS A 191 -4.01 21.56 12.40
N LYS A 192 -2.78 21.68 11.90
CA LYS A 192 -2.47 21.86 10.48
C LYS A 192 -1.08 21.32 10.19
N VAL A 193 -0.88 20.69 9.05
CA VAL A 193 0.41 20.10 8.66
C VAL A 193 0.85 20.67 7.31
N GLY A 194 2.12 21.07 7.20
CA GLY A 194 2.74 21.50 5.95
C GLY A 194 3.42 20.34 5.22
N PHE A 195 2.99 20.08 3.99
CA PHE A 195 3.47 19.02 3.11
C PHE A 195 4.26 19.60 1.92
N MET A 196 5.31 18.91 1.48
CA MET A 196 6.12 19.36 0.34
C MET A 196 5.33 19.20 -0.96
N ALA A 197 5.06 20.31 -1.66
CA ALA A 197 4.25 20.27 -2.88
C ALA A 197 4.91 19.39 -3.97
N PRO A 198 4.15 18.59 -4.73
CA PRO A 198 2.68 18.59 -4.82
C PRO A 198 2.00 17.53 -3.94
N MET A 199 2.62 17.10 -2.83
CA MET A 199 2.00 16.15 -1.91
C MET A 199 0.67 16.68 -1.34
N ASN A 200 -0.38 15.87 -1.41
CA ASN A 200 -1.76 16.22 -1.03
C ASN A 200 -2.41 17.34 -1.89
N ALA A 201 -1.85 17.69 -3.05
CA ALA A 201 -2.55 18.54 -4.02
C ALA A 201 -3.76 17.82 -4.63
N PRO A 202 -4.80 18.54 -5.08
CA PRO A 202 -5.87 17.97 -5.91
C PRO A 202 -5.31 17.34 -7.19
N ASP A 203 -6.02 16.35 -7.76
CA ASP A 203 -5.62 15.66 -9.00
C ASP A 203 -4.19 15.10 -8.98
N THR A 204 -3.86 14.43 -7.87
CA THR A 204 -2.60 13.69 -7.73
C THR A 204 -2.83 12.23 -7.44
N PHE A 205 -1.89 11.38 -7.89
CA PHE A 205 -1.85 9.96 -7.57
C PHE A 205 -0.56 9.67 -6.78
N LEU A 206 -0.69 9.28 -5.51
CA LEU A 206 0.46 8.99 -4.65
C LEU A 206 0.84 7.51 -4.70
N ILE A 207 2.05 7.24 -5.19
CA ILE A 207 2.75 5.95 -5.10
C ILE A 207 3.65 5.99 -3.87
N ASN A 208 3.30 5.23 -2.85
CA ASN A 208 4.06 5.12 -1.61
C ASN A 208 4.92 3.84 -1.61
N ILE A 209 6.23 3.95 -1.76
CA ILE A 209 7.16 2.81 -1.84
C ILE A 209 8.04 2.78 -0.59
N ALA A 210 7.60 2.06 0.43
CA ALA A 210 8.38 1.78 1.62
C ALA A 210 9.49 0.75 1.33
N LYS A 211 10.45 0.63 2.27
CA LYS A 211 11.46 -0.43 2.28
C LYS A 211 11.08 -1.46 3.34
N PHE A 212 11.21 -2.74 3.01
CA PHE A 212 11.05 -3.83 3.97
C PHE A 212 12.21 -3.85 4.96
N LYS A 213 12.15 -3.01 5.98
CA LYS A 213 13.20 -2.89 6.99
C LYS A 213 12.62 -2.60 8.36
N THR A 214 13.35 -2.96 9.38
CA THR A 214 13.01 -2.64 10.77
C THR A 214 13.45 -1.23 11.15
N HIS A 215 12.90 -0.75 12.25
CA HIS A 215 13.18 0.53 12.87
C HIS A 215 12.80 0.42 14.36
N ARG A 216 13.25 1.36 15.19
CA ARG A 216 12.76 1.51 16.59
C ARG A 216 11.24 1.70 16.76
N MET A 217 10.49 1.80 15.67
CA MET A 217 9.02 1.89 15.66
C MET A 217 8.36 0.63 15.10
N GLY A 218 9.11 -0.48 14.95
CA GLY A 218 8.62 -1.75 14.41
C GLY A 218 9.23 -2.04 13.05
N LEU A 219 8.40 -2.33 12.05
CA LEU A 219 8.82 -2.19 10.66
C LEU A 219 8.60 -0.76 10.20
N THR A 220 9.35 -0.36 9.18
CA THR A 220 9.11 0.94 8.55
C THR A 220 7.73 0.94 7.90
N GLY A 221 7.46 0.04 6.95
CA GLY A 221 6.12 -0.03 6.33
C GLY A 221 5.70 1.23 5.60
N SER A 222 4.54 1.17 4.96
CA SER A 222 3.88 2.21 4.18
C SER A 222 3.44 3.39 5.04
N ILE A 223 2.89 3.19 6.24
CA ILE A 223 2.38 4.29 7.08
C ILE A 223 3.53 5.21 7.50
N LYS A 224 4.57 4.65 8.14
CA LYS A 224 5.72 5.47 8.58
C LYS A 224 6.45 6.09 7.40
N ASN A 225 6.44 5.46 6.22
CA ASN A 225 7.12 6.01 5.06
C ASN A 225 6.59 7.40 4.66
N LEU A 226 5.29 7.63 4.85
CA LEU A 226 4.63 8.90 4.55
C LEU A 226 5.10 10.07 5.42
N GLN A 227 5.72 9.82 6.58
CA GLN A 227 6.37 10.86 7.39
C GLN A 227 7.31 11.75 6.55
N GLY A 228 8.00 11.15 5.56
CA GLY A 228 8.98 11.86 4.76
C GLY A 228 8.41 12.80 3.69
N ILE A 229 7.08 12.94 3.59
CA ILE A 229 6.44 13.90 2.65
C ILE A 229 6.22 15.29 3.28
N ALA A 230 6.36 15.39 4.60
CA ALA A 230 6.12 16.64 5.33
C ALA A 230 7.34 17.59 5.25
N GLY A 231 7.07 18.90 5.26
CA GLY A 231 8.10 19.93 5.23
C GLY A 231 8.96 19.98 6.50
N ARG A 232 9.89 20.94 6.56
CA ARG A 232 10.76 21.13 7.74
C ARG A 232 9.93 21.26 9.02
N LYS A 233 10.44 20.67 10.11
CA LYS A 233 9.81 20.60 11.45
C LYS A 233 8.53 19.77 11.54
N PHE A 234 7.71 19.76 10.49
CA PHE A 234 6.54 18.90 10.41
C PHE A 234 6.96 17.43 10.42
N HIS A 235 7.91 17.00 9.58
CA HIS A 235 8.35 15.59 9.47
C HIS A 235 9.08 14.99 10.70
N GLN A 236 9.41 15.76 11.74
CA GLN A 236 10.28 15.31 12.84
C GLN A 236 9.56 14.43 13.87
N PHE A 237 8.76 13.44 13.42
CA PHE A 237 7.92 12.61 14.28
C PHE A 237 8.76 11.74 15.24
N CYS A 238 9.93 11.28 14.79
CA CYS A 238 10.82 10.41 15.56
C CYS A 238 11.70 11.14 16.58
N GLY A 239 11.52 12.46 16.74
CA GLY A 239 12.38 13.32 17.57
C GLY A 239 12.22 13.16 19.09
N GLY A 240 11.38 12.22 19.54
CA GLY A 240 11.13 12.00 20.96
C GLY A 240 9.85 12.62 21.49
N HIS A 241 9.57 12.41 22.77
CA HIS A 241 8.55 13.15 23.54
C HIS A 241 9.04 14.55 23.93
N GLN A 242 9.54 15.31 22.95
CA GLN A 242 10.02 16.67 23.17
C GLN A 242 8.87 17.67 23.06
N ASN A 243 8.86 18.65 23.97
CA ASN A 243 7.91 19.76 23.91
C ASN A 243 8.27 20.72 22.76
N ILE A 244 7.46 20.70 21.71
CA ILE A 244 7.58 21.48 20.49
C ILE A 244 7.55 22.98 20.80
N PHE A 245 6.74 23.42 21.76
CA PHE A 245 6.67 24.82 22.18
C PHE A 245 7.97 25.33 22.84
N LYS A 246 8.84 24.41 23.29
CA LYS A 246 10.18 24.73 23.81
C LYS A 246 11.28 24.56 22.78
N SER A 247 11.13 23.63 21.83
CA SER A 247 12.21 23.25 20.90
C SER A 247 12.11 23.88 19.52
N TYR A 248 10.93 24.38 19.12
CA TYR A 248 10.70 24.97 17.79
C TYR A 248 10.55 26.50 17.88
N ASP A 249 10.87 27.17 16.78
CA ASP A 249 10.56 28.59 16.58
C ASP A 249 9.05 28.85 16.79
N LYS A 250 8.71 29.96 17.45
CA LYS A 250 7.33 30.33 17.82
C LYS A 250 6.39 30.40 16.63
N ARG A 251 6.89 30.69 15.43
CA ARG A 251 6.09 30.72 14.20
C ARG A 251 5.45 29.37 13.86
N TYR A 252 6.04 28.25 14.30
CA TYR A 252 5.45 26.93 14.12
C TYR A 252 4.30 26.63 15.09
N HIS A 253 4.23 27.32 16.24
CA HIS A 253 3.33 26.96 17.34
C HIS A 253 1.85 26.98 16.94
N GLN A 254 1.49 27.82 15.97
CA GLN A 254 0.12 27.93 15.44
C GLN A 254 -0.40 26.64 14.78
N PHE A 255 0.49 25.75 14.34
CA PHE A 255 0.13 24.52 13.63
C PHE A 255 -0.13 23.33 14.57
N PHE A 256 0.10 23.50 15.88
CA PHE A 256 -0.02 22.44 16.87
C PHE A 256 -1.17 22.72 17.85
N GLN A 257 -1.73 21.64 18.41
CA GLN A 257 -2.70 21.75 19.50
C GLN A 257 -2.02 22.33 20.74
N PRO A 258 -2.56 23.37 21.39
CA PRO A 258 -1.88 24.02 22.53
C PRO A 258 -1.72 23.09 23.74
N ASP A 259 -2.59 22.09 23.84
CA ASP A 259 -2.70 21.11 24.92
C ASP A 259 -2.23 19.70 24.50
N TYR A 260 -1.53 19.57 23.37
CA TYR A 260 -1.19 18.24 22.83
C TYR A 260 -0.37 17.37 23.78
N MET A 261 0.50 17.97 24.60
CA MET A 261 1.33 17.23 25.55
C MET A 261 0.48 16.53 26.60
N ASP A 262 -0.50 17.26 27.17
CA ASP A 262 -1.41 16.73 28.18
C ASP A 262 -2.31 15.64 27.57
N LYS A 263 -2.81 15.86 26.34
CA LYS A 263 -3.60 14.87 25.59
C LYS A 263 -2.81 13.60 25.29
N VAL A 264 -1.57 13.73 24.83
CA VAL A 264 -0.69 12.58 24.57
C VAL A 264 -0.41 11.80 25.86
N GLU A 265 -0.18 12.48 26.99
CA GLU A 265 0.02 11.82 28.27
C GLU A 265 -1.26 11.11 28.77
N GLU A 266 -2.42 11.73 28.60
CA GLU A 266 -3.72 11.11 28.91
C GLU A 266 -3.96 9.86 28.07
N LEU A 267 -3.76 9.94 26.76
CA LEU A 267 -3.91 8.81 25.84
C LEU A 267 -2.91 7.70 26.16
N TYR A 268 -1.66 8.04 26.44
CA TYR A 268 -0.66 7.07 26.89
C TYR A 268 -1.13 6.29 28.13
N ARG A 269 -1.64 6.98 29.17
CA ARG A 269 -2.18 6.34 30.38
C ARG A 269 -3.39 5.47 30.07
N LYS A 270 -4.29 5.94 29.21
CA LYS A 270 -5.46 5.19 28.74
C LYS A 270 -5.03 3.90 28.03
N HIS A 271 -4.10 3.98 27.08
CA HIS A 271 -3.62 2.86 26.28
C HIS A 271 -2.79 1.86 27.10
N MET A 272 -1.98 2.33 28.04
CA MET A 272 -1.35 1.47 29.04
C MET A 272 -2.40 0.71 29.87
N ALA A 273 -3.42 1.40 30.39
CA ALA A 273 -4.47 0.79 31.20
C ALA A 273 -5.33 -0.20 30.39
N ALA A 274 -5.51 0.06 29.09
CA ALA A 274 -6.15 -0.84 28.14
C ALA A 274 -5.29 -2.07 27.79
N GLY A 275 -4.02 -2.10 28.20
CA GLY A 275 -3.12 -3.22 27.94
C GLY A 275 -2.63 -3.30 26.50
N ILE A 276 -2.51 -2.17 25.79
CA ILE A 276 -1.84 -2.16 24.47
C ILE A 276 -0.44 -2.78 24.65
N PRO A 277 -0.06 -3.80 23.89
CA PRO A 277 1.20 -4.49 24.11
C PRO A 277 2.40 -3.55 24.08
N ARG A 278 3.35 -3.78 25.00
CA ARG A 278 4.64 -3.09 25.13
C ARG A 278 4.53 -1.59 25.44
N TRP A 279 3.34 -1.03 25.64
CA TRP A 279 3.16 0.40 25.95
C TRP A 279 3.73 0.79 27.31
N ASP A 280 3.87 -0.16 28.23
CA ASP A 280 4.49 0.02 29.53
C ASP A 280 6.03 -0.03 29.49
N SER A 281 6.63 -0.51 28.38
CA SER A 281 8.08 -0.62 28.22
C SER A 281 8.77 0.73 28.44
N LEU A 282 10.01 0.70 28.94
CA LEU A 282 10.88 1.86 29.05
C LEU A 282 11.82 1.91 27.84
N MET A 283 12.27 3.09 27.40
CA MET A 283 13.30 3.16 26.35
C MET A 283 14.70 3.21 26.97
N ASP A 284 15.67 2.60 26.28
CA ASP A 284 17.07 2.54 26.72
C ASP A 284 17.80 3.89 26.72
N ILE A 285 17.22 4.93 26.11
CA ILE A 285 17.86 6.24 25.93
C ILE A 285 16.97 7.34 26.54
N PRO A 286 17.38 8.00 27.64
CA PRO A 286 16.72 9.21 28.15
C PRO A 286 16.81 10.40 27.18
N PRO A 287 15.89 11.38 27.19
CA PRO A 287 14.72 11.54 28.06
C PRO A 287 13.47 10.79 27.57
N TYR A 288 13.65 9.78 26.72
CA TYR A 288 12.56 9.13 26.00
C TYR A 288 11.98 7.99 26.84
N THR A 289 10.70 8.08 27.19
CA THR A 289 9.99 7.09 27.97
C THR A 289 9.22 6.17 27.01
N GLY A 290 9.90 5.17 26.46
CA GLY A 290 9.25 3.94 25.97
C GLY A 290 7.93 4.13 25.22
N GLY A 291 6.83 3.58 25.75
CA GLY A 291 5.51 3.72 25.14
C GLY A 291 5.00 5.16 25.02
N LEU A 292 5.36 6.11 25.89
CA LEU A 292 4.96 7.52 25.76
C LEU A 292 5.64 8.20 24.56
N PHE A 293 6.90 7.85 24.29
CA PHE A 293 7.56 8.25 23.04
C PHE A 293 6.78 7.73 21.83
N MET A 294 6.38 6.46 21.88
CA MET A 294 5.61 5.83 20.81
C MET A 294 4.22 6.43 20.66
N GLU A 295 3.54 6.79 21.76
CA GLU A 295 2.26 7.50 21.74
C GLU A 295 2.36 8.80 20.96
N GLN A 296 3.33 9.67 21.29
CA GLN A 296 3.49 10.92 20.56
C GLN A 296 3.80 10.68 19.07
N TRP A 297 4.64 9.69 18.76
CA TRP A 297 4.96 9.35 17.37
C TRP A 297 3.71 8.86 16.62
N VAL A 298 2.95 7.93 17.20
CA VAL A 298 1.72 7.39 16.59
C VAL A 298 0.72 8.52 16.35
N GLN A 299 0.46 9.36 17.35
CA GLN A 299 -0.51 10.44 17.20
C GLN A 299 -0.12 11.43 16.09
N ARG A 300 1.17 11.77 15.98
CA ARG A 300 1.67 12.62 14.88
C ARG A 300 1.55 11.95 13.52
N MET A 301 1.84 10.64 13.43
CA MET A 301 1.66 9.90 12.19
C MET A 301 0.20 9.87 11.78
N LEU A 302 -0.70 9.50 12.69
CA LEU A 302 -2.12 9.34 12.36
C LEU A 302 -2.81 10.67 12.05
N ASP A 303 -2.39 11.76 12.69
CA ASP A 303 -2.76 13.12 12.30
C ASP A 303 -2.33 13.45 10.86
N SER A 304 -1.10 13.10 10.48
CA SER A 304 -0.61 13.34 9.11
C SER A 304 -1.27 12.41 8.08
N TYR A 305 -1.53 11.16 8.45
CA TYR A 305 -2.09 10.14 7.57
C TYR A 305 -3.57 10.41 7.25
N SER A 306 -4.35 10.90 8.22
CA SER A 306 -5.79 11.14 8.06
C SER A 306 -6.15 12.12 6.94
N VAL A 307 -5.18 12.91 6.46
CA VAL A 307 -5.33 13.89 5.37
C VAL A 307 -4.49 13.59 4.14
N THR A 308 -3.82 12.43 4.09
CA THR A 308 -2.95 12.01 2.98
C THR A 308 -3.59 10.86 2.21
N PRO A 309 -4.22 11.13 1.06
CA PRO A 309 -4.72 10.06 0.20
C PRO A 309 -3.56 9.34 -0.49
N THR A 310 -3.53 8.01 -0.37
CA THR A 310 -2.59 7.15 -1.10
C THR A 310 -3.30 6.50 -2.29
N GLY A 311 -2.64 6.45 -3.45
CA GLY A 311 -3.12 5.68 -4.59
C GLY A 311 -2.79 4.20 -4.44
N ILE A 312 -1.52 3.89 -4.17
CA ILE A 312 -1.02 2.54 -3.92
C ILE A 312 0.09 2.56 -2.87
N ASN A 313 0.09 1.58 -1.97
CA ASN A 313 1.07 1.38 -0.93
C ASN A 313 1.88 0.12 -1.23
N ILE A 314 3.20 0.23 -1.22
CA ILE A 314 4.15 -0.82 -1.60
C ILE A 314 5.21 -0.89 -0.52
N VAL A 315 5.58 -2.10 -0.11
CA VAL A 315 6.77 -2.41 0.68
C VAL A 315 7.70 -3.21 -0.21
N GLU A 316 8.77 -2.56 -0.66
CA GLU A 316 9.81 -3.21 -1.45
C GLU A 316 10.64 -4.12 -0.55
N GLY A 317 10.45 -5.42 -0.70
CA GLY A 317 11.16 -6.47 0.02
C GLY A 317 11.82 -7.47 -0.92
N ILE A 318 12.46 -7.00 -2.01
CA ILE A 318 13.37 -7.87 -2.77
C ILE A 318 14.46 -8.36 -1.81
N TYR A 319 14.96 -7.42 -1.01
CA TYR A 319 15.74 -7.73 0.18
C TYR A 319 15.31 -6.83 1.32
N GLY A 320 15.32 -7.39 2.54
CA GLY A 320 14.99 -6.68 3.76
C GLY A 320 16.21 -6.41 4.61
N LEU A 321 16.10 -5.49 5.58
CA LEU A 321 17.17 -5.13 6.51
C LEU A 321 16.65 -5.18 7.96
N ASP A 322 17.36 -5.91 8.81
CA ASP A 322 17.12 -5.88 10.26
C ASP A 322 17.95 -4.79 10.98
N GLY A 323 17.64 -4.55 12.25
CA GLY A 323 18.29 -3.56 13.10
C GLY A 323 17.46 -2.29 13.37
N ASP A 324 18.13 -1.14 13.44
CA ASP A 324 17.55 0.13 13.91
C ASP A 324 16.99 1.03 12.80
N GLY A 325 17.13 0.61 11.55
CA GLY A 325 16.70 1.34 10.36
C GLY A 325 17.73 2.33 9.78
N PHE A 326 18.90 2.46 10.43
CA PHE A 326 20.01 3.35 10.05
C PHE A 326 21.35 2.62 9.87
N GLY A 327 21.31 1.28 9.76
CA GLY A 327 22.46 0.43 9.47
C GLY A 327 23.11 -0.21 10.70
N ARG A 328 22.65 0.11 11.93
CA ARG A 328 23.07 -0.63 13.14
C ARG A 328 22.10 -1.77 13.40
N GLY A 329 22.58 -2.83 14.03
CA GLY A 329 21.79 -4.04 14.27
C GLY A 329 22.53 -5.05 15.15
N PRO A 330 21.96 -6.26 15.30
CA PRO A 330 22.50 -7.29 16.20
C PRO A 330 23.76 -7.98 15.68
N HIS A 331 24.16 -7.76 14.42
CA HIS A 331 25.26 -8.47 13.77
C HIS A 331 26.55 -7.64 13.88
N GLU A 332 27.24 -7.73 15.01
CA GLU A 332 28.45 -6.94 15.29
C GLU A 332 28.20 -5.42 15.19
N ASN A 333 27.08 -4.96 15.76
CA ASN A 333 26.58 -3.59 15.67
C ASN A 333 26.18 -3.15 14.26
N LYS A 334 25.95 -4.07 13.32
CA LYS A 334 25.47 -3.80 11.96
C LYS A 334 24.12 -4.48 11.70
N GLY A 335 23.30 -3.84 10.88
CA GLY A 335 22.13 -4.50 10.29
C GLY A 335 22.57 -5.51 9.22
N LYS A 336 21.78 -6.55 9.03
CA LYS A 336 21.99 -7.59 8.02
C LYS A 336 20.85 -7.58 7.02
N THR A 337 21.22 -7.71 5.75
CA THR A 337 20.27 -7.82 4.66
C THR A 337 19.91 -9.28 4.38
N TYR A 338 18.64 -9.54 4.07
CA TYR A 338 18.14 -10.86 3.70
C TYR A 338 17.37 -10.77 2.39
N MET A 339 17.68 -11.66 1.43
CA MET A 339 16.89 -11.78 0.20
C MET A 339 15.51 -12.36 0.54
N SER A 340 14.54 -11.47 0.74
CA SER A 340 13.14 -11.80 1.08
C SER A 340 12.34 -12.14 -0.17
N ASN A 341 12.69 -11.49 -1.30
CA ASN A 341 12.06 -11.63 -2.61
C ASN A 341 10.53 -11.53 -2.57
N GLN A 342 10.03 -10.62 -1.73
CA GLN A 342 8.61 -10.37 -1.49
C GLN A 342 8.32 -8.87 -1.59
N VAL A 343 7.64 -8.46 -2.65
CA VAL A 343 7.06 -7.12 -2.75
C VAL A 343 5.62 -7.19 -2.30
N ILE A 344 5.28 -6.43 -1.26
CA ILE A 344 3.96 -6.42 -0.62
C ILE A 344 3.26 -5.15 -1.05
N PHE A 345 2.03 -5.22 -1.54
CA PHE A 345 1.33 -4.01 -2.00
C PHE A 345 -0.18 -4.10 -1.87
N GLY A 346 -0.84 -2.94 -1.85
CA GLY A 346 -2.28 -2.81 -1.70
C GLY A 346 -2.70 -1.34 -1.63
N LYS A 347 -4.00 -1.08 -1.58
CA LYS A 347 -4.52 0.29 -1.51
C LYS A 347 -4.53 0.82 -0.06
N ASP A 348 -4.86 -0.03 0.90
CA ASP A 348 -4.90 0.35 2.32
C ASP A 348 -3.53 0.15 3.01
N ALA A 349 -2.96 1.23 3.55
CA ALA A 349 -1.62 1.19 4.15
C ALA A 349 -1.58 0.36 5.43
N PHE A 350 -2.66 0.33 6.21
CA PHE A 350 -2.74 -0.47 7.44
C PHE A 350 -2.67 -1.96 7.14
N ARG A 351 -3.49 -2.45 6.21
CA ARG A 351 -3.45 -3.86 5.79
C ARG A 351 -2.10 -4.26 5.22
N VAL A 352 -1.52 -3.42 4.35
CA VAL A 352 -0.16 -3.65 3.82
C VAL A 352 0.86 -3.76 4.94
N ASP A 353 0.81 -2.87 5.93
CA ASP A 353 1.74 -2.90 7.05
C ASP A 353 1.51 -4.09 7.99
N ILE A 354 0.28 -4.46 8.28
CA ILE A 354 -0.05 -5.64 9.09
C ILE A 354 0.53 -6.91 8.44
N ILE A 355 0.31 -7.10 7.14
CA ILE A 355 0.89 -8.23 6.39
C ILE A 355 2.41 -8.14 6.33
N ALA A 356 2.99 -6.95 6.15
CA ALA A 356 4.43 -6.77 6.20
C ALA A 356 5.03 -7.13 7.56
N HIS A 357 4.39 -6.78 8.67
CA HIS A 357 4.85 -7.19 10.01
C HIS A 357 4.78 -8.70 10.19
N TRP A 358 3.69 -9.33 9.74
CA TRP A 358 3.57 -10.80 9.75
C TRP A 358 4.69 -11.46 8.96
N LEU A 359 4.89 -11.07 7.70
CA LEU A 359 5.94 -11.60 6.82
C LEU A 359 7.34 -11.25 7.34
N GLY A 360 7.51 -10.16 8.08
CA GLY A 360 8.72 -9.76 8.79
C GLY A 360 9.05 -10.59 10.03
N GLY A 361 8.24 -11.60 10.35
CA GLY A 361 8.44 -12.49 11.49
C GLY A 361 7.75 -12.04 12.77
N HIS A 362 7.06 -10.91 12.78
CA HIS A 362 6.40 -10.39 13.98
C HIS A 362 4.92 -10.79 14.05
N GLU A 363 4.35 -10.70 15.25
CA GLU A 363 2.92 -10.79 15.52
C GLU A 363 2.32 -9.37 15.49
N PRO A 364 1.52 -9.00 14.47
CA PRO A 364 0.99 -7.64 14.32
C PRO A 364 0.23 -7.11 15.53
N GLY A 365 -0.43 -7.99 16.29
CA GLY A 365 -1.11 -7.62 17.53
C GLY A 365 -0.22 -6.92 18.56
N ASN A 366 1.10 -7.09 18.49
CA ASN A 366 2.05 -6.46 19.42
C ASN A 366 2.43 -5.00 19.07
N PHE A 367 1.85 -4.40 18.03
CA PHE A 367 2.21 -3.05 17.57
C PHE A 367 1.09 -2.04 17.84
N GLY A 368 1.31 -1.14 18.79
CA GLY A 368 0.30 -0.15 19.20
C GLY A 368 -0.15 0.81 18.09
N LEU A 369 0.63 0.96 17.01
CA LEU A 369 0.19 1.72 15.83
C LEU A 369 -1.14 1.20 15.27
N PHE A 370 -1.32 -0.11 15.20
CA PHE A 370 -2.52 -0.71 14.62
C PHE A 370 -3.72 -0.55 15.54
N HIS A 371 -3.55 -0.77 16.84
CA HIS A 371 -4.58 -0.54 17.86
C HIS A 371 -5.11 0.89 17.82
N ILE A 372 -4.20 1.87 17.85
CA ILE A 372 -4.57 3.29 17.88
C ILE A 372 -5.11 3.74 16.52
N GLY A 373 -4.62 3.15 15.42
CA GLY A 373 -5.20 3.33 14.09
C GLY A 373 -6.68 2.99 14.04
N ILE A 374 -7.07 1.89 14.67
CA ILE A 374 -8.48 1.49 14.75
C ILE A 374 -9.27 2.36 15.73
N GLU A 375 -8.72 2.70 16.90
CA GLU A 375 -9.36 3.65 17.81
C GLU A 375 -9.71 4.97 17.10
N ARG A 376 -8.84 5.42 16.18
CA ARG A 376 -9.03 6.63 15.38
C ARG A 376 -9.89 6.44 14.13
N GLY A 377 -10.41 5.24 13.87
CA GLY A 377 -11.23 4.93 12.70
C GLY A 377 -10.48 4.95 11.37
N LEU A 378 -9.15 4.84 11.40
CA LEU A 378 -8.29 4.79 10.21
C LEU A 378 -8.04 3.36 9.71
N SER A 379 -8.37 2.37 10.54
CA SER A 379 -8.36 0.96 10.21
C SER A 379 -9.51 0.27 10.93
N ASP A 380 -9.90 -0.89 10.43
CA ASP A 380 -10.95 -1.76 10.97
C ASP A 380 -10.46 -3.20 11.17
N VAL A 381 -9.17 -3.45 10.96
CA VAL A 381 -8.57 -4.79 11.00
C VAL A 381 -7.28 -4.77 11.81
N LEU A 382 -7.07 -5.86 12.57
CA LEU A 382 -5.87 -6.08 13.37
C LEU A 382 -5.30 -7.49 13.13
N ASP A 383 -6.18 -8.49 13.00
CA ASP A 383 -5.80 -9.85 12.70
C ASP A 383 -5.33 -9.96 11.24
N PRO A 384 -4.06 -10.34 10.99
CA PRO A 384 -3.55 -10.48 9.63
C PRO A 384 -4.31 -11.56 8.84
N PHE A 385 -4.94 -12.54 9.49
CA PHE A 385 -5.72 -13.59 8.83
C PHE A 385 -7.13 -13.14 8.41
N ASP A 386 -7.59 -11.97 8.87
CA ASP A 386 -8.83 -11.36 8.39
C ASP A 386 -8.62 -10.54 7.09
N ILE A 387 -7.37 -10.41 6.63
CA ILE A 387 -6.99 -9.69 5.41
C ILE A 387 -6.92 -10.69 4.25
N PRO A 388 -7.67 -10.49 3.14
CA PRO A 388 -7.49 -11.28 1.93
C PRO A 388 -6.10 -11.07 1.34
N VAL A 389 -5.35 -12.17 1.15
CA VAL A 389 -4.00 -12.15 0.58
C VAL A 389 -3.97 -12.89 -0.75
N TYR A 390 -3.31 -12.29 -1.73
CA TYR A 390 -3.15 -12.85 -3.07
C TYR A 390 -1.68 -12.89 -3.47
N LEU A 391 -1.24 -13.98 -4.08
CA LEU A 391 -0.02 -14.01 -4.88
C LEU A 391 -0.28 -13.31 -6.21
N TRP A 392 0.57 -12.34 -6.55
CA TRP A 392 0.50 -11.64 -7.83
C TRP A 392 1.49 -12.25 -8.82
N LYS A 393 0.96 -12.86 -9.88
CA LYS A 393 1.75 -13.55 -10.91
C LYS A 393 1.23 -13.24 -12.31
N ASP A 394 2.12 -12.67 -13.13
CA ASP A 394 1.88 -12.42 -14.55
C ASP A 394 0.57 -11.66 -14.83
N GLY A 395 0.31 -10.63 -14.01
CA GLY A 395 -0.89 -9.81 -14.12
C GLY A 395 -2.15 -10.39 -13.48
N LYS A 396 -2.07 -11.47 -12.70
CA LYS A 396 -3.22 -12.13 -12.04
C LYS A 396 -3.04 -12.25 -10.54
N ALA A 397 -4.12 -12.11 -9.80
CA ALA A 397 -4.21 -12.38 -8.37
C ALA A 397 -4.69 -13.82 -8.09
N GLU A 398 -3.83 -14.62 -7.47
CA GLU A 398 -4.15 -15.96 -6.97
C GLU A 398 -4.35 -15.90 -5.46
N LYS A 399 -5.54 -16.23 -4.96
CA LYS A 399 -5.81 -16.19 -3.51
C LYS A 399 -5.00 -17.25 -2.79
N VAL A 400 -4.36 -16.88 -1.68
CA VAL A 400 -3.56 -17.79 -0.85
C VAL A 400 -3.85 -17.64 0.63
N ASN A 401 -3.54 -18.68 1.39
CA ASN A 401 -3.51 -18.58 2.85
C ASN A 401 -2.20 -17.89 3.27
N LEU A 402 -2.30 -16.94 4.19
CA LEU A 402 -1.16 -16.14 4.64
C LEU A 402 -0.03 -16.99 5.24
N ASP A 403 -0.37 -18.07 5.94
CA ASP A 403 0.59 -19.01 6.54
C ASP A 403 1.37 -19.85 5.53
N SER A 404 0.91 -19.93 4.28
CA SER A 404 1.64 -20.58 3.19
C SER A 404 2.83 -19.75 2.70
N LEU A 405 2.90 -18.46 3.04
CA LEU A 405 3.94 -17.54 2.60
C LEU A 405 5.17 -17.60 3.51
N LYS A 406 6.35 -17.60 2.87
CA LYS A 406 7.62 -17.65 3.60
C LYS A 406 7.86 -16.34 4.35
N ARG A 407 7.94 -16.43 5.68
CA ARG A 407 8.37 -15.30 6.53
C ARG A 407 9.88 -15.06 6.40
N THR A 408 10.30 -13.80 6.49
CA THR A 408 11.70 -13.38 6.61
C THR A 408 11.83 -12.63 7.93
N PRO A 409 12.21 -13.31 9.04
CA PRO A 409 12.35 -12.65 10.33
C PRO A 409 13.38 -11.52 10.30
N LEU A 410 12.96 -10.31 10.63
CA LEU A 410 13.82 -9.14 10.73
C LEU A 410 13.83 -8.65 12.18
N LEU A 411 14.99 -8.72 12.85
CA LEU A 411 15.13 -8.26 14.23
C LEU A 411 14.96 -6.74 14.33
N THR A 412 14.14 -6.28 15.27
CA THR A 412 13.81 -4.86 15.46
C THR A 412 14.19 -4.37 16.86
N ALA A 413 14.42 -3.07 16.98
CA ALA A 413 14.62 -2.39 18.27
C ALA A 413 13.34 -1.75 18.83
N TYR A 414 12.18 -2.29 18.44
CA TYR A 414 10.87 -1.78 18.83
C TYR A 414 10.56 -2.13 20.28
N LEU A 415 10.39 -1.14 21.15
CA LEU A 415 9.86 -1.28 22.51
C LEU A 415 10.18 -2.62 23.21
N ARG A 416 11.48 -2.89 23.44
CA ARG A 416 11.90 -4.11 24.13
C ARG A 416 11.23 -4.19 25.50
N ARG A 417 10.83 -5.39 25.90
CA ARG A 417 10.23 -5.64 27.22
C ARG A 417 11.33 -5.60 28.28
N ASN A 418 11.32 -4.54 29.09
CA ASN A 418 12.31 -4.30 30.15
C ASN A 418 11.67 -3.89 31.48
N THR A 419 10.37 -4.16 31.62
CA THR A 419 9.54 -3.90 32.79
C THR A 419 9.08 -5.22 33.41
N TYR A 420 8.57 -5.16 34.64
CA TYR A 420 7.96 -6.33 35.32
C TYR A 420 8.84 -7.59 35.38
N GLY A 421 10.17 -7.42 35.46
CA GLY A 421 11.14 -8.52 35.53
C GLY A 421 11.53 -9.14 34.19
N PHE A 422 11.02 -8.62 33.07
CA PHE A 422 11.50 -8.95 31.73
C PHE A 422 12.78 -8.16 31.41
N ASP A 423 13.70 -8.77 30.64
CA ASP A 423 14.88 -8.12 30.05
C ASP A 423 15.13 -8.74 28.68
N GLU A 424 14.32 -8.31 27.70
CA GLU A 424 14.43 -8.72 26.31
C GLU A 424 15.64 -8.05 25.64
N ASP A 425 16.27 -8.77 24.72
CA ASP A 425 17.36 -8.25 23.91
C ASP A 425 16.95 -6.97 23.17
N THR A 426 17.90 -6.03 23.02
CA THR A 426 17.65 -4.77 22.31
C THR A 426 17.10 -5.00 20.90
N TYR A 427 17.59 -6.03 20.20
CA TYR A 427 17.06 -6.44 18.90
C TYR A 427 16.39 -7.80 19.04
N HIS A 428 15.08 -7.85 18.78
CA HIS A 428 14.24 -9.03 19.00
C HIS A 428 13.16 -9.13 17.93
N ILE A 429 12.41 -10.24 17.96
CA ILE A 429 11.17 -10.39 17.20
C ILE A 429 10.01 -10.19 18.18
N CYS A 430 9.08 -9.28 17.89
CA CYS A 430 7.83 -9.16 18.63
C CYS A 430 6.83 -10.25 18.20
N ASP A 431 7.08 -11.51 18.54
CA ASP A 431 6.28 -12.69 18.15
C ASP A 431 5.45 -13.29 19.30
N GLU A 432 5.25 -12.55 20.40
CA GLU A 432 4.41 -13.05 21.48
C GLU A 432 2.98 -13.30 20.99
N PRO A 433 2.39 -14.47 21.28
CA PRO A 433 1.03 -14.77 20.84
C PRO A 433 0.04 -13.68 21.23
N PHE A 434 -0.84 -13.30 20.30
CA PHE A 434 -1.85 -12.28 20.51
C PHE A 434 -3.27 -12.87 20.33
N GLU A 435 -4.14 -12.60 21.30
CA GLU A 435 -5.51 -13.14 21.33
C GLU A 435 -6.50 -12.26 20.55
N TYR A 436 -6.54 -12.48 19.24
CA TYR A 436 -7.45 -11.79 18.31
C TYR A 436 -8.94 -12.03 18.59
N GLY A 437 -9.32 -13.12 19.27
CA GLY A 437 -10.73 -13.42 19.55
C GLY A 437 -11.43 -12.35 20.37
N SER A 438 -10.71 -11.67 21.28
CA SER A 438 -11.23 -10.53 22.05
C SER A 438 -11.60 -9.34 21.16
N TRP A 439 -10.88 -9.17 20.05
CA TRP A 439 -11.11 -8.15 19.03
C TRP A 439 -12.30 -8.50 18.13
N LYS A 440 -12.43 -9.77 17.76
CA LYS A 440 -13.52 -10.26 16.90
C LYS A 440 -14.88 -10.28 17.60
N ALA A 441 -14.91 -10.31 18.94
CA ALA A 441 -16.14 -10.34 19.74
C ALA A 441 -17.06 -9.11 19.57
N THR A 442 -16.53 -7.99 19.06
CA THR A 442 -17.31 -6.77 18.72
C THR A 442 -17.60 -6.62 17.23
N GLY A 443 -17.06 -7.50 16.39
CA GLY A 443 -17.15 -7.42 14.93
C GLY A 443 -18.35 -8.17 14.36
N LYS A 444 -18.95 -7.60 13.30
CA LYS A 444 -19.81 -8.38 12.41
C LYS A 444 -18.93 -9.43 11.73
N VAL A 445 -19.14 -10.71 12.05
CA VAL A 445 -18.60 -11.79 11.23
C VAL A 445 -19.10 -11.54 9.81
N SER A 446 -18.19 -11.26 8.87
CA SER A 446 -18.57 -11.12 7.46
C SER A 446 -19.21 -12.43 7.06
N GLN A 447 -20.50 -12.38 6.74
CA GLN A 447 -21.14 -13.52 6.09
C GLN A 447 -20.42 -13.74 4.75
N PRO A 448 -20.25 -14.99 4.31
CA PRO A 448 -19.74 -15.27 2.97
C PRO A 448 -20.60 -14.52 1.95
N ASP A 449 -19.95 -13.83 1.01
CA ASP A 449 -20.66 -13.19 -0.09
C ASP A 449 -21.45 -14.25 -0.87
N PRO A 450 -22.66 -13.94 -1.35
CA PRO A 450 -23.39 -14.87 -2.19
C PRO A 450 -22.58 -15.19 -3.45
N PRO A 451 -22.78 -16.39 -4.03
CA PRO A 451 -22.11 -16.76 -5.26
C PRO A 451 -22.46 -15.77 -6.37
N SER A 452 -21.44 -15.25 -7.04
CA SER A 452 -21.63 -14.27 -8.10
C SER A 452 -20.45 -14.22 -9.05
N ILE A 453 -20.71 -13.69 -10.26
CA ILE A 453 -19.69 -13.35 -11.24
C ILE A 453 -19.94 -11.96 -11.79
N ARG A 454 -18.88 -11.17 -11.97
CA ARG A 454 -18.97 -9.83 -12.57
C ARG A 454 -17.71 -9.48 -13.35
N ALA A 455 -17.89 -8.77 -14.47
CA ALA A 455 -16.76 -8.12 -15.14
C ALA A 455 -16.33 -6.89 -14.35
N LEU A 456 -15.02 -6.70 -14.22
CA LEU A 456 -14.41 -5.55 -13.54
C LEU A 456 -13.80 -4.54 -14.54
N GLY A 457 -13.29 -5.02 -15.67
CA GLY A 457 -12.60 -4.20 -16.66
C GLY A 457 -11.63 -5.03 -17.48
N THR A 458 -10.55 -4.42 -17.95
CA THR A 458 -9.48 -5.10 -18.69
C THR A 458 -8.12 -4.98 -18.00
N ASP A 459 -7.29 -6.00 -18.17
CA ASP A 459 -5.91 -6.01 -17.69
C ASP A 459 -4.99 -5.17 -18.59
N SER A 460 -3.70 -5.20 -18.28
CA SER A 460 -2.68 -4.43 -18.99
C SER A 460 -2.37 -4.93 -20.41
N ASN A 461 -2.98 -6.05 -20.82
CA ASN A 461 -2.91 -6.71 -22.12
C ASN A 461 -4.29 -6.77 -22.80
N ASP A 462 -5.24 -5.94 -22.37
CA ASP A 462 -6.60 -5.84 -22.89
C ASP A 462 -7.43 -7.13 -22.73
N LYS A 463 -7.07 -8.01 -21.78
CA LYS A 463 -7.85 -9.21 -21.44
C LYS A 463 -8.94 -8.86 -20.43
N VAL A 464 -10.09 -9.50 -20.54
CA VAL A 464 -11.23 -9.22 -19.65
C VAL A 464 -10.95 -9.81 -18.26
N VAL A 465 -11.02 -8.93 -17.26
CA VAL A 465 -10.89 -9.28 -15.83
C VAL A 465 -12.28 -9.41 -15.23
N MET A 466 -12.54 -10.54 -14.58
CA MET A 466 -13.76 -10.84 -13.86
C MET A 466 -13.44 -11.18 -12.41
N GLU A 467 -14.42 -10.95 -11.54
CA GLU A 467 -14.44 -11.40 -10.16
C GLU A 467 -15.45 -12.52 -10.03
N VAL A 468 -15.06 -13.60 -9.35
CA VAL A 468 -15.97 -14.64 -8.88
C VAL A 468 -15.97 -14.68 -7.38
N SER A 469 -17.16 -14.64 -6.79
CA SER A 469 -17.38 -14.86 -5.36
C SER A 469 -17.72 -16.32 -5.11
N VAL A 470 -16.94 -16.96 -4.24
CA VAL A 470 -17.06 -18.36 -3.85
C VAL A 470 -17.47 -18.41 -2.36
N PRO A 471 -18.71 -18.79 -2.01
CA PRO A 471 -19.19 -18.72 -0.63
C PRO A 471 -18.61 -19.81 0.28
N GLU A 472 -18.25 -20.96 -0.28
CA GLU A 472 -17.72 -22.12 0.42
C GLU A 472 -16.69 -22.84 -0.44
N LYS A 473 -15.77 -23.57 0.21
CA LYS A 473 -14.69 -24.24 -0.50
C LYS A 473 -15.25 -25.27 -1.47
N GLY A 474 -14.91 -25.21 -2.76
CA GLY A 474 -15.40 -26.19 -3.72
C GLY A 474 -14.88 -26.00 -5.14
N ASP A 475 -15.29 -26.94 -6.00
CA ASP A 475 -14.96 -26.90 -7.43
C ASP A 475 -15.88 -25.92 -8.15
N VAL A 476 -15.27 -25.03 -8.94
CA VAL A 476 -15.95 -23.97 -9.66
C VAL A 476 -15.68 -24.11 -11.16
N TYR A 477 -16.76 -24.14 -11.93
CA TYR A 477 -16.75 -24.14 -13.38
C TYR A 477 -17.29 -22.80 -13.87
N VAL A 478 -16.57 -22.14 -14.77
CA VAL A 478 -17.03 -20.91 -15.44
C VAL A 478 -17.12 -21.17 -16.92
N ASP A 479 -18.34 -21.21 -17.43
CA ASP A 479 -18.67 -21.34 -18.85
C ASP A 479 -18.94 -19.96 -19.44
N ILE A 480 -18.26 -19.65 -20.54
CA ILE A 480 -18.57 -18.48 -21.36
C ILE A 480 -19.18 -18.98 -22.65
N LEU A 481 -20.45 -18.66 -22.86
CA LEU A 481 -21.20 -19.01 -24.05
C LEU A 481 -21.42 -17.78 -24.92
N ASN A 482 -21.31 -17.94 -26.24
CA ASN A 482 -21.67 -16.89 -27.18
C ASN A 482 -23.20 -16.70 -27.23
N ARG A 483 -23.66 -15.68 -27.97
CA ARG A 483 -25.10 -15.41 -28.20
C ARG A 483 -25.92 -16.57 -28.79
N HIS A 484 -25.27 -17.61 -29.33
CA HIS A 484 -25.92 -18.80 -29.87
C HIS A 484 -26.00 -19.93 -28.84
N GLY A 485 -25.51 -19.71 -27.61
CA GLY A 485 -25.42 -20.73 -26.56
C GLY A 485 -24.29 -21.73 -26.80
N GLU A 486 -23.30 -21.41 -27.63
CA GLU A 486 -22.14 -22.27 -27.87
C GLU A 486 -21.03 -21.94 -26.88
N LEU A 487 -20.47 -22.95 -26.22
CA LEU A 487 -19.36 -22.79 -25.28
C LEU A 487 -18.11 -22.33 -26.05
N VAL A 488 -17.64 -21.11 -25.76
CA VAL A 488 -16.45 -20.54 -26.41
C VAL A 488 -15.22 -20.56 -25.52
N TRP A 489 -15.42 -20.64 -24.20
CA TRP A 489 -14.33 -20.74 -23.23
C TRP A 489 -14.85 -21.34 -21.93
N ARG A 490 -13.99 -22.10 -21.25
CA ARG A 490 -14.27 -22.68 -19.94
C ARG A 490 -13.07 -22.53 -19.03
N MET A 491 -13.31 -22.14 -17.78
CA MET A 491 -12.40 -22.40 -16.67
C MET A 491 -12.96 -23.51 -15.81
N GLU A 492 -12.08 -24.41 -15.39
CA GLU A 492 -12.34 -25.38 -14.34
C GLU A 492 -11.29 -25.13 -13.25
N ALA A 493 -11.72 -24.80 -12.04
CA ALA A 493 -10.85 -24.60 -10.89
C ALA A 493 -11.32 -25.51 -9.75
N GLU A 494 -10.46 -26.44 -9.35
CA GLU A 494 -10.74 -27.39 -8.28
C GLU A 494 -10.40 -26.77 -6.91
N GLY A 495 -11.27 -26.99 -5.92
CA GLY A 495 -11.00 -26.69 -4.52
C GLY A 495 -10.73 -25.22 -4.18
N LEU A 496 -11.34 -24.26 -4.88
CA LEU A 496 -11.20 -22.83 -4.56
C LEU A 496 -11.66 -22.55 -3.13
N GLU A 497 -10.84 -21.85 -2.35
CA GLU A 497 -11.19 -21.42 -1.00
C GLU A 497 -12.31 -20.37 -1.00
N PRO A 498 -13.08 -20.21 0.10
CA PRO A 498 -14.12 -19.19 0.18
C PRO A 498 -13.55 -17.77 -0.02
N GLY A 499 -14.29 -16.91 -0.72
CA GLY A 499 -13.99 -15.50 -0.95
C GLY A 499 -13.97 -15.11 -2.43
N LYS A 500 -13.34 -13.99 -2.74
CA LYS A 500 -13.28 -13.41 -4.09
C LYS A 500 -12.04 -13.90 -4.83
N HIS A 501 -12.20 -14.19 -6.12
CA HIS A 501 -11.14 -14.71 -7.00
C HIS A 501 -11.12 -13.96 -8.32
N GLU A 502 -9.92 -13.69 -8.83
CA GLU A 502 -9.74 -13.06 -10.13
C GLU A 502 -9.75 -14.11 -11.23
N LEU A 503 -10.58 -13.89 -12.25
CA LEU A 503 -10.56 -14.65 -13.50
C LEU A 503 -10.19 -13.75 -14.67
N VAL A 504 -9.19 -14.17 -15.44
CA VAL A 504 -8.79 -13.47 -16.66
C VAL A 504 -9.16 -14.30 -17.87
N TRP A 505 -10.08 -13.79 -18.67
CA TRP A 505 -10.51 -14.42 -19.91
C TRP A 505 -9.67 -13.93 -21.09
N ASP A 506 -8.95 -14.86 -21.72
CA ASP A 506 -8.06 -14.62 -22.87
C ASP A 506 -8.57 -15.20 -24.20
N GLY A 507 -9.70 -15.92 -24.18
CA GLY A 507 -10.27 -16.66 -25.32
C GLY A 507 -11.00 -15.80 -26.34
N PHE A 508 -10.47 -14.62 -26.65
CA PHE A 508 -11.12 -13.66 -27.53
C PHE A 508 -11.15 -14.16 -28.99
N SER A 509 -12.35 -14.22 -29.58
CA SER A 509 -12.49 -14.39 -31.03
C SER A 509 -13.25 -13.24 -31.71
N GLN A 510 -14.28 -12.64 -31.08
CA GLN A 510 -15.08 -11.54 -31.64
C GLN A 510 -15.77 -10.66 -30.57
N PRO A 511 -16.00 -9.36 -30.80
CA PRO A 511 -16.90 -8.53 -29.97
C PRO A 511 -18.33 -9.09 -30.01
N GLY A 512 -19.05 -9.05 -28.88
CA GLY A 512 -20.38 -9.64 -28.82
C GLY A 512 -21.00 -9.70 -27.43
N LEU A 513 -22.19 -10.29 -27.41
CA LEU A 513 -22.92 -10.62 -26.21
C LEU A 513 -22.53 -12.05 -25.77
N TYR A 514 -22.16 -12.20 -24.51
CA TYR A 514 -21.75 -13.46 -23.91
C TYR A 514 -22.54 -13.73 -22.64
N ASN A 515 -22.98 -14.97 -22.48
CA ASN A 515 -23.56 -15.43 -21.23
C ASN A 515 -22.48 -16.15 -20.44
N VAL A 516 -22.26 -15.71 -19.21
CA VAL A 516 -21.28 -16.31 -18.31
C VAL A 516 -22.04 -17.05 -17.21
N TYR A 517 -21.75 -18.34 -17.08
CA TYR A 517 -22.36 -19.22 -16.09
C TYR A 517 -21.28 -19.72 -15.15
N VAL A 518 -21.53 -19.56 -13.85
CA VAL A 518 -20.73 -20.18 -12.81
C VAL A 518 -21.53 -21.31 -12.21
N LYS A 519 -20.92 -22.49 -12.13
CA LYS A 519 -21.47 -23.67 -11.45
C LYS A 519 -20.49 -24.17 -10.41
N GLY A 520 -20.99 -24.54 -9.23
CA GLY A 520 -20.18 -25.18 -8.19
C GLY A 520 -21.04 -25.60 -7.00
N MET A 521 -20.72 -26.76 -6.42
CA MET A 521 -21.24 -27.36 -5.16
C MET A 521 -22.66 -26.97 -4.67
N GLY A 522 -23.65 -26.86 -5.56
CA GLY A 522 -25.05 -26.61 -5.20
C GLY A 522 -25.56 -25.19 -5.41
N TRP A 523 -24.80 -24.33 -6.08
CA TRP A 523 -25.22 -22.99 -6.49
C TRP A 523 -24.86 -22.70 -7.96
N ASP A 524 -25.75 -21.98 -8.64
CA ASP A 524 -25.57 -21.52 -10.02
C ASP A 524 -25.69 -19.98 -10.03
N ALA A 525 -24.75 -19.30 -10.70
CA ALA A 525 -24.83 -17.87 -10.97
C ALA A 525 -24.74 -17.63 -12.48
N GLU A 526 -25.69 -16.89 -13.05
CA GLU A 526 -25.72 -16.54 -14.47
C GLU A 526 -25.64 -15.02 -14.63
N ARG A 527 -24.85 -14.57 -15.60
CA ARG A 527 -24.78 -13.15 -15.97
C ARG A 527 -24.59 -12.99 -17.46
N GLU A 528 -25.41 -12.11 -18.04
CA GLU A 528 -25.23 -11.64 -19.40
C GLU A 528 -24.25 -10.47 -19.42
N MET A 529 -23.20 -10.56 -20.24
CA MET A 529 -22.13 -9.58 -20.35
C MET A 529 -21.99 -9.12 -21.80
N VAL A 530 -21.94 -7.80 -21.99
CA VAL A 530 -21.66 -7.20 -23.30
C VAL A 530 -20.20 -6.83 -23.38
N ILE A 531 -19.49 -7.37 -24.38
CA ILE A 531 -18.07 -7.12 -24.58
C ILE A 531 -17.87 -6.38 -25.90
N TYR A 532 -17.41 -5.15 -25.77
CA TYR A 532 -17.03 -4.26 -26.86
C TYR A 532 -15.50 -4.21 -26.93
N THR A 533 -14.95 -4.06 -28.12
CA THR A 533 -13.54 -3.70 -28.36
C THR A 533 -13.43 -2.27 -28.81
#